data_AF-A0A1B8NWJ7-F1
#
_entry.id   AF-A0A1B8NWJ7-F1
#
_cell.length_a   1.000
_cell.length_b   1.000
_cell.length_c   1.000
_cell.angle_alpha   90.00
_cell.angle_beta   90.00
_cell.angle_gamma   90.00
#
_symmetry.space_group_name_H-M   'P 1'
#
loop_
_entity.id
_entity.type
_entity.pdbx_description
1 polymer ?
#
loop_
_entity_poly.entity_id
_entity_poly.type
_entity_poly.pdbx_seq_one_letter_code
_entity_poly.pdbx_strand_id
1 'polypeptide(L)'
;MLSWVREHPGRFTYPLVPNFLGSTFLKQVLLSQVEDPSVLAEPASRHDVEAVTAPLWDYLDALHPHLWRQGRHFPSGGPELKRLMGDGELSLAFTFNPAEPAAAVTAHQLPPSTRSYVLQGGTLGNVHFVAIPFNARHKAGAMVLANFLLSPEAQARKQDIDVWGDPSVLDMRRLDADERQAFEGERHPASPPPEALQRTLPEPHPSWVEALEAQWQARYGNG
;
A
#
# COMPACT_ATOMS: atom_id res chain seq x y z
N MET A 1 -0.90 8.60 -14.73
CA MET A 1 -2.08 8.63 -13.82
C MET A 1 -2.89 9.90 -14.01
N LEU A 2 -2.31 11.10 -13.89
CA LEU A 2 -3.06 12.36 -14.08
C LEU A 2 -3.85 12.42 -15.40
N SER A 3 -3.27 11.98 -16.52
CA SER A 3 -3.97 11.85 -17.81
C SER A 3 -5.23 10.98 -17.70
N TRP A 4 -5.10 9.79 -17.12
CA TRP A 4 -6.21 8.86 -16.93
C TRP A 4 -7.32 9.45 -16.03
N VAL A 5 -6.96 10.14 -14.94
CA VAL A 5 -7.95 10.77 -14.04
C VAL A 5 -8.67 11.93 -14.73
N ARG A 6 -7.99 12.68 -15.61
CA ARG A 6 -8.63 13.71 -16.46
C ARG A 6 -9.65 13.12 -17.44
N GLU A 7 -9.37 11.95 -17.99
CA GLU A 7 -10.26 11.22 -18.89
C GLU A 7 -11.41 10.52 -18.14
N HIS A 8 -11.22 10.22 -16.85
CA HIS A 8 -12.17 9.50 -15.99
C HIS A 8 -12.48 10.29 -14.70
N PRO A 9 -13.05 11.52 -14.81
CA PRO A 9 -13.24 12.38 -13.65
C PRO A 9 -14.16 11.72 -12.61
N GLY A 10 -13.75 11.81 -11.35
CA GLY A 10 -14.49 11.26 -10.22
C GLY A 10 -14.27 9.76 -9.97
N ARG A 11 -13.48 9.06 -10.80
CA ARG A 11 -13.30 7.60 -10.74
C ARG A 11 -12.09 7.14 -9.92
N PHE A 12 -11.41 8.08 -9.24
CA PHE A 12 -10.28 7.81 -8.38
C PHE A 12 -10.23 8.80 -7.21
N THR A 13 -9.75 8.33 -6.05
CA THR A 13 -9.36 9.16 -4.90
C THR A 13 -8.37 8.38 -4.04
N TYR A 14 -7.83 9.01 -3.00
CA TYR A 14 -6.96 8.40 -2.00
C TYR A 14 -7.49 8.71 -0.59
N PRO A 15 -7.13 7.93 0.45
CA PRO A 15 -7.63 8.20 1.79
C PRO A 15 -7.18 9.54 2.38
N LEU A 16 -8.01 10.11 3.27
CA LEU A 16 -7.74 11.38 3.94
C LEU A 16 -6.42 11.32 4.70
N VAL A 17 -5.50 12.24 4.45
CA VAL A 17 -4.23 12.34 5.20
C VAL A 17 -4.55 12.85 6.62
N PRO A 18 -3.99 12.27 7.70
CA PRO A 18 -2.81 11.40 7.77
C PRO A 18 -3.12 9.89 7.84
N ASN A 19 -4.19 9.41 7.18
CA ASN A 19 -4.36 7.97 7.01
C ASN A 19 -3.14 7.35 6.33
N PHE A 20 -2.68 6.19 6.81
CA PHE A 20 -1.51 5.49 6.28
C PHE A 20 -1.50 5.32 4.75
N LEU A 21 -2.63 4.97 4.12
CA LEU A 21 -2.73 4.86 2.66
C LEU A 21 -2.71 6.23 1.97
N GLY A 22 -3.27 7.26 2.61
CA GLY A 22 -3.18 8.65 2.15
C GLY A 22 -1.73 9.14 2.13
N SER A 23 -1.02 9.01 3.25
CA SER A 23 0.40 9.38 3.35
C SER A 23 1.27 8.54 2.42
N THR A 24 0.92 7.27 2.20
CA THR A 24 1.59 6.42 1.20
C THR A 24 1.39 6.94 -0.21
N PHE A 25 0.18 7.36 -0.57
CA PHE A 25 -0.07 7.95 -1.87
C PHE A 25 0.81 9.19 -2.10
N LEU A 26 0.96 10.07 -1.09
CA LEU A 26 1.87 11.21 -1.18
C LEU A 26 3.32 10.78 -1.45
N LYS A 27 3.84 9.81 -0.70
CA LYS A 27 5.20 9.27 -0.89
C LYS A 27 5.39 8.66 -2.28
N GLN A 28 4.42 7.87 -2.76
CA GLN A 28 4.47 7.25 -4.08
C GLN A 28 4.50 8.29 -5.20
N VAL A 29 3.68 9.33 -5.11
CA VAL A 29 3.67 10.42 -6.08
C VAL A 29 5.00 11.18 -6.01
N LEU A 30 5.48 11.54 -4.81
CA LEU A 30 6.76 12.24 -4.65
C LEU A 30 7.93 11.47 -5.27
N LEU A 31 8.04 10.17 -4.99
CA LEU A 31 9.04 9.28 -5.60
C LEU A 31 8.98 9.28 -7.13
N SER A 32 7.79 9.51 -7.69
CA SER A 32 7.55 9.49 -9.13
C SER A 32 7.68 10.88 -9.77
N GLN A 33 7.78 11.96 -9.00
CA GLN A 33 7.85 13.35 -9.49
C GLN A 33 9.18 14.03 -9.19
N VAL A 34 9.91 13.58 -8.16
CA VAL A 34 11.23 14.14 -7.81
C VAL A 34 12.26 13.80 -8.88
N GLU A 35 13.13 14.75 -9.19
CA GLU A 35 14.20 14.58 -10.19
C GLU A 35 15.26 13.58 -9.72
N ASP A 36 15.67 13.66 -8.45
CA ASP A 36 16.59 12.74 -7.81
C ASP A 36 15.93 12.08 -6.58
N PRO A 37 15.43 10.84 -6.70
CA PRO A 37 14.84 10.11 -5.58
C PRO A 37 15.81 9.79 -4.43
N SER A 38 17.12 9.87 -4.64
CA SER A 38 18.10 9.54 -3.59
C SER A 38 18.04 10.50 -2.40
N VAL A 39 17.62 11.75 -2.61
CA VAL A 39 17.42 12.74 -1.53
C VAL A 39 16.36 12.30 -0.53
N LEU A 40 15.40 11.47 -0.96
CA LEU A 40 14.34 10.97 -0.10
C LEU A 40 14.83 9.89 0.86
N ALA A 41 16.01 9.29 0.62
CA ALA A 41 16.62 8.34 1.54
C ALA A 41 17.30 9.02 2.75
N GLU A 42 17.54 10.32 2.67
CA GLU A 42 18.14 11.12 3.74
C GLU A 42 17.09 11.82 4.60
N PRO A 43 17.42 12.20 5.85
CA PRO A 43 16.54 13.02 6.67
C PRO A 43 16.14 14.32 5.98
N ALA A 44 14.83 14.63 6.00
CA ALA A 44 14.24 15.81 5.38
C ALA A 44 14.91 17.11 5.85
N SER A 45 15.39 17.16 7.10
CA SER A 45 16.11 18.31 7.68
C SER A 45 17.45 18.63 7.02
N ARG A 46 17.98 17.75 6.16
CA ARG A 46 19.21 18.00 5.38
C ARG A 46 18.96 18.64 4.03
N HIS A 47 17.69 18.76 3.64
CA HIS A 47 17.29 19.24 2.33
C HIS A 47 16.34 20.42 2.45
N ASP A 48 16.19 21.15 1.35
CA ASP A 48 15.10 22.10 1.20
C ASP A 48 13.81 21.34 0.94
N VAL A 49 13.01 21.16 2.00
CA VAL A 49 11.75 20.39 1.95
C VAL A 49 10.76 21.02 0.96
N GLU A 50 10.70 22.35 0.86
CA GLU A 50 9.77 23.03 -0.04
C GLU A 50 10.18 22.77 -1.50
N ALA A 51 11.47 22.91 -1.81
CA ALA A 51 11.96 22.65 -3.15
C ALA A 51 11.78 21.19 -3.57
N VAL A 52 12.10 20.23 -2.69
CA VAL A 52 11.98 18.79 -2.99
C VAL A 52 10.52 18.36 -3.19
N THR A 53 9.59 18.93 -2.43
CA THR A 53 8.16 18.55 -2.49
C THR A 53 7.32 19.37 -3.46
N ALA A 54 7.84 20.48 -4.00
CA ALA A 54 7.09 21.31 -4.96
C ALA A 54 6.45 20.52 -6.12
N PRO A 55 7.14 19.57 -6.79
CA PRO A 55 6.54 18.78 -7.87
C PRO A 55 5.35 17.91 -7.43
N LEU A 56 5.33 17.45 -6.18
CA LEU A 56 4.19 16.72 -5.62
C LEU A 56 2.96 17.63 -5.53
N TRP A 57 3.13 18.86 -5.04
CA TRP A 57 2.02 19.78 -4.84
C TRP A 57 1.43 20.26 -6.17
N ASP A 58 2.28 20.58 -7.14
CA ASP A 58 1.85 20.92 -8.50
C ASP A 58 1.03 19.78 -9.13
N TYR A 59 1.47 18.53 -8.90
CA TYR A 59 0.74 17.35 -9.35
C TYR A 59 -0.62 17.20 -8.64
N LEU A 60 -0.69 17.41 -7.32
CA LEU A 60 -1.93 17.27 -6.56
C LEU A 60 -2.93 18.38 -6.88
N ASP A 61 -2.48 19.62 -7.06
CA ASP A 61 -3.33 20.75 -7.48
C ASP A 61 -3.98 20.47 -8.84
N ALA A 62 -3.23 19.85 -9.76
CA ALA A 62 -3.76 19.42 -11.05
C ALA A 62 -4.68 18.18 -10.95
N LEU A 63 -4.53 17.35 -9.91
CA LEU A 63 -5.26 16.10 -9.72
C LEU A 63 -6.60 16.31 -9.02
N HIS A 64 -6.63 17.11 -7.95
CA HIS A 64 -7.76 17.28 -7.02
C HIS A 64 -9.09 17.61 -7.70
N PRO A 65 -9.16 18.52 -8.68
CA PRO A 65 -10.42 18.84 -9.39
C PRO A 65 -11.08 17.64 -10.07
N HIS A 66 -10.30 16.59 -10.37
CA HIS A 66 -10.75 15.40 -11.07
C HIS A 66 -10.96 14.18 -10.15
N LEU A 67 -10.68 14.31 -8.85
CA LEU A 67 -10.91 13.24 -7.88
C LEU A 67 -12.40 12.99 -7.66
N TRP A 68 -12.73 11.84 -7.06
CA TRP A 68 -14.05 11.58 -6.51
C TRP A 68 -14.50 12.73 -5.61
N ARG A 69 -15.73 13.22 -5.84
CA ARG A 69 -16.29 14.43 -5.22
C ARG A 69 -15.37 15.67 -5.32
N GLN A 70 -14.57 15.75 -6.39
CA GLN A 70 -13.66 16.85 -6.71
C GLN A 70 -12.64 17.14 -5.60
N GLY A 71 -12.24 16.09 -4.85
CA GLY A 71 -11.27 16.24 -3.76
C GLY A 71 -11.82 16.97 -2.53
N ARG A 72 -13.14 17.20 -2.44
CA ARG A 72 -13.78 17.77 -1.23
C ARG A 72 -14.03 16.73 -0.14
N HIS A 73 -14.00 15.46 -0.51
CA HIS A 73 -14.20 14.35 0.42
C HIS A 73 -13.19 13.28 0.09
N PHE A 74 -12.61 12.69 1.13
CA PHE A 74 -11.67 11.60 1.01
C PHE A 74 -12.14 10.44 1.88
N PRO A 75 -12.00 9.19 1.42
CA PRO A 75 -12.31 8.03 2.25
C PRO A 75 -11.43 8.00 3.50
N SER A 76 -11.96 7.45 4.58
CA SER A 76 -11.29 7.31 5.88
C SER A 76 -10.11 6.32 5.87
N GLY A 77 -10.04 5.42 4.88
CA GLY A 77 -8.99 4.41 4.78
C GLY A 77 -9.25 3.35 3.70
N GLY A 78 -8.44 2.30 3.72
CA GLY A 78 -8.50 1.19 2.76
C GLY A 78 -9.87 0.50 2.65
N PRO A 79 -10.55 0.16 3.78
CA PRO A 79 -11.86 -0.48 3.71
C PRO A 79 -12.92 0.36 2.99
N GLU A 80 -12.93 1.68 3.21
CA GLU A 80 -13.85 2.58 2.52
C GLU A 80 -13.47 2.76 1.05
N LEU A 81 -12.17 2.87 0.75
CA LEU A 81 -11.68 2.91 -0.64
C LEU A 81 -12.11 1.66 -1.43
N LYS A 82 -11.98 0.47 -0.82
CA LYS A 82 -12.45 -0.80 -1.39
C LYS A 82 -13.96 -0.81 -1.58
N ARG A 83 -14.73 -0.35 -0.58
CA ARG A 83 -16.20 -0.25 -0.69
C ARG A 83 -16.61 0.64 -1.86
N LEU A 84 -16.01 1.81 -1.98
CA LEU A 84 -16.29 2.74 -3.09
C LEU A 84 -15.98 2.13 -4.47
N MET A 85 -14.93 1.30 -4.58
CA MET A 85 -14.65 0.54 -5.80
C MET A 85 -15.67 -0.58 -6.05
N GLY A 86 -16.08 -1.29 -5.00
CA GLY A 86 -17.11 -2.34 -5.05
C GLY A 86 -18.47 -1.80 -5.47
N ASP A 87 -18.85 -0.63 -4.97
CA ASP A 87 -20.08 0.10 -5.32
C ASP A 87 -20.00 0.75 -6.71
N GLY A 88 -18.85 0.64 -7.39
CA GLY A 88 -18.63 1.19 -8.73
C GLY A 88 -18.50 2.71 -8.77
N GLU A 89 -18.34 3.38 -7.63
CA GLU A 89 -18.03 4.82 -7.56
C GLU A 89 -16.60 5.10 -8.07
N LEU A 90 -15.66 4.23 -7.71
CA LEU A 90 -14.27 4.27 -8.18
C LEU A 90 -14.01 3.18 -9.21
N SER A 91 -13.11 3.45 -10.14
CA SER A 91 -12.56 2.45 -11.08
C SER A 91 -11.12 2.07 -10.75
N LEU A 92 -10.48 2.80 -9.84
CA LEU A 92 -9.14 2.55 -9.35
C LEU A 92 -9.07 2.74 -7.84
N ALA A 93 -8.51 1.74 -7.16
CA ALA A 93 -8.14 1.76 -5.74
C ALA A 93 -6.76 1.11 -5.59
N PHE A 94 -6.17 1.22 -4.41
CA PHE A 94 -4.87 0.65 -4.11
C PHE A 94 -4.82 0.09 -2.69
N THR A 95 -3.92 -0.87 -2.49
CA THR A 95 -3.75 -1.61 -1.24
C THR A 95 -2.32 -2.09 -1.11
N PHE A 96 -1.86 -2.32 0.11
CA PHE A 96 -0.56 -2.94 0.39
C PHE A 96 -0.62 -4.47 0.36
N ASN A 97 -1.80 -5.08 0.49
CA ASN A 97 -1.94 -6.52 0.46
C ASN A 97 -2.18 -6.99 -1.00
N PRO A 98 -1.22 -7.66 -1.65
CA PRO A 98 -1.36 -8.10 -3.04
C PRO A 98 -2.53 -9.05 -3.28
N ALA A 99 -2.97 -9.77 -2.26
CA ALA A 99 -4.09 -10.71 -2.36
C ALA A 99 -5.45 -10.10 -2.02
N GLU A 100 -5.51 -8.90 -1.45
CA GLU A 100 -6.78 -8.29 -1.06
C GLU A 100 -7.77 -8.19 -2.23
N PRO A 101 -7.37 -7.82 -3.46
CA PRO A 101 -8.31 -7.79 -4.59
C PRO A 101 -8.85 -9.18 -4.94
N ALA A 102 -8.05 -10.24 -4.82
CA ALA A 102 -8.50 -11.61 -5.03
C ALA A 102 -9.49 -12.05 -3.96
N ALA A 103 -9.13 -11.90 -2.68
CA ALA A 103 -10.01 -12.22 -1.56
C ALA A 103 -11.33 -11.45 -1.63
N ALA A 104 -11.29 -10.17 -2.01
CA ALA A 104 -12.48 -9.34 -2.14
C ALA A 104 -13.37 -9.73 -3.33
N VAL A 105 -12.81 -10.24 -4.43
CA VAL A 105 -13.61 -10.82 -5.53
C VAL A 105 -14.27 -12.11 -5.09
N THR A 106 -13.56 -13.01 -4.42
CA THR A 106 -14.12 -14.26 -3.86
C THR A 106 -15.24 -13.97 -2.87
N ALA A 107 -15.08 -12.94 -2.04
CA ALA A 107 -16.09 -12.50 -1.07
C ALA A 107 -17.22 -11.64 -1.67
N HIS A 108 -17.29 -11.48 -3.00
CA HIS A 108 -18.27 -10.64 -3.70
C HIS A 108 -18.28 -9.16 -3.28
N GLN A 109 -17.18 -8.67 -2.72
CA GLN A 109 -16.98 -7.26 -2.35
C GLN A 109 -16.46 -6.42 -3.52
N LEU A 110 -15.82 -7.05 -4.50
CA LEU A 110 -15.36 -6.42 -5.73
C LEU A 110 -15.89 -7.17 -6.96
N PRO A 111 -16.06 -6.50 -8.12
CA PRO A 111 -16.51 -7.15 -9.34
C PRO A 111 -15.53 -8.22 -9.86
N PRO A 112 -16.00 -9.31 -10.49
CA PRO A 112 -15.13 -10.34 -11.08
C PRO A 112 -14.16 -9.83 -12.17
N SER A 113 -14.43 -8.65 -12.74
CA SER A 113 -13.56 -7.96 -13.70
C SER A 113 -12.36 -7.25 -13.05
N THR A 114 -12.27 -7.21 -11.72
CA THR A 114 -11.17 -6.57 -11.00
C THR A 114 -9.83 -7.24 -11.33
N ARG A 115 -8.82 -6.43 -11.63
CA ARG A 115 -7.44 -6.88 -11.91
C ARG A 115 -6.46 -6.03 -11.14
N SER A 116 -5.44 -6.66 -10.57
CA SER A 116 -4.33 -5.98 -9.92
C SER A 116 -3.18 -5.74 -10.89
N TYR A 117 -2.47 -4.64 -10.71
CA TYR A 117 -1.26 -4.34 -11.45
C TYR A 117 -0.30 -3.53 -10.58
N VAL A 118 0.97 -3.48 -10.98
CA VAL A 118 1.99 -2.60 -10.40
C VAL A 118 2.33 -1.50 -11.39
N LEU A 119 2.71 -0.33 -10.87
CA LEU A 119 3.10 0.80 -11.70
C LEU A 119 4.38 0.49 -12.48
N GLN A 120 4.49 1.02 -13.70
CA GLN A 120 5.72 0.92 -14.50
C GLN A 120 6.92 1.63 -13.82
N GLY A 121 6.69 2.65 -13.00
CA GLY A 121 7.77 3.25 -12.19
C GLY A 121 8.21 2.41 -11.00
N GLY A 122 7.56 1.26 -10.75
CA GLY A 122 7.63 0.55 -9.48
C GLY A 122 6.58 1.06 -8.49
N THR A 123 6.33 0.27 -7.46
CA THR A 123 5.38 0.58 -6.38
C THR A 123 6.12 0.60 -5.07
N LEU A 124 5.80 1.56 -4.20
CA LEU A 124 6.27 1.60 -2.84
C LEU A 124 5.85 0.30 -2.15
N GLY A 125 6.83 -0.39 -1.57
CA GLY A 125 6.58 -1.59 -0.78
C GLY A 125 6.96 -1.34 0.66
N ASN A 126 6.19 -1.95 1.56
CA ASN A 126 6.54 -2.01 2.96
C ASN A 126 6.85 -3.45 3.36
N VAL A 127 7.43 -3.57 4.54
CA VAL A 127 7.52 -4.82 5.27
C VAL A 127 7.02 -4.56 6.69
N HIS A 128 6.22 -5.48 7.21
CA HIS A 128 5.80 -5.48 8.61
C HIS A 128 6.68 -6.41 9.44
N PHE A 129 6.83 -6.07 10.72
CA PHE A 129 7.68 -6.80 11.66
C PHE A 129 6.89 -7.19 12.90
N VAL A 130 7.22 -8.36 13.45
CA VAL A 130 6.82 -8.75 14.80
C VAL A 130 8.00 -8.44 15.72
N ALA A 131 7.78 -7.60 16.74
CA ALA A 131 8.81 -7.19 17.69
C ALA A 131 8.42 -7.51 19.14
N ILE A 132 9.41 -7.81 19.97
CA ILE A 132 9.24 -8.00 21.42
C ILE A 132 9.82 -6.76 22.11
N PRO A 133 9.01 -5.93 22.79
CA PRO A 133 9.51 -4.76 23.50
C PRO A 133 10.58 -5.13 24.54
N PHE A 134 11.58 -4.26 24.72
CA PHE A 134 12.68 -4.53 25.65
C PHE A 134 12.20 -4.75 27.11
N ASN A 135 11.04 -4.19 27.46
CA ASN A 135 10.39 -4.26 28.77
C ASN A 135 9.21 -5.24 28.84
N ALA A 136 9.04 -6.16 27.86
CA ALA A 136 7.97 -7.15 27.90
C ALA A 136 8.03 -7.99 29.19
N ARG A 137 6.90 -8.10 29.90
CA ARG A 137 6.78 -8.89 31.15
C ARG A 137 6.94 -10.39 30.92
N HIS A 138 6.62 -10.87 29.71
CA HIS A 138 6.63 -12.31 29.36
C HIS A 138 7.46 -12.58 28.10
N LYS A 139 8.76 -12.26 28.13
CA LYS A 139 9.66 -12.41 26.96
C LYS A 139 9.69 -13.83 26.38
N ALA A 140 9.80 -14.85 27.25
CA ALA A 140 9.86 -16.24 26.81
C ALA A 140 8.58 -16.64 26.04
N GLY A 141 7.40 -16.30 26.57
CA GLY A 141 6.13 -16.57 25.88
C GLY A 141 6.00 -15.82 24.56
N ALA A 142 6.46 -14.56 24.51
CA ALA A 142 6.48 -13.78 23.28
C ALA A 142 7.40 -14.39 22.20
N MET A 143 8.55 -14.97 22.59
CA MET A 143 9.44 -15.69 21.67
C MET A 143 8.81 -16.98 21.13
N VAL A 144 8.06 -17.71 21.96
CA VAL A 144 7.31 -18.90 21.51
C VAL A 144 6.27 -18.51 20.46
N LEU A 145 5.51 -17.44 20.70
CA LEU A 145 4.54 -16.92 19.73
C LEU A 145 5.22 -16.48 18.43
N ALA A 146 6.34 -15.74 18.52
CA ALA A 146 7.09 -15.32 17.33
C ALA A 146 7.58 -16.51 16.50
N ASN A 147 8.07 -17.58 17.14
CA ASN A 147 8.43 -18.82 16.46
C ASN A 147 7.23 -19.49 15.80
N PHE A 148 6.08 -19.55 16.48
CA PHE A 148 4.85 -20.10 15.89
C PHE A 148 4.40 -19.29 14.67
N LEU A 149 4.42 -17.96 14.74
CA LEU A 149 4.06 -17.11 13.60
C LEU A 149 4.98 -17.32 12.39
N LEU A 150 6.21 -17.78 12.60
CA LEU A 150 7.16 -18.15 11.54
C LEU A 150 7.09 -19.63 11.14
N SER A 151 6.14 -20.41 11.67
CA SER A 151 5.96 -21.81 11.25
C SER A 151 5.35 -21.89 9.85
N PRO A 152 5.62 -22.98 9.09
CA PRO A 152 5.00 -23.22 7.80
C PRO A 152 3.47 -23.24 7.86
N GLU A 153 2.89 -23.87 8.88
CA GLU A 153 1.45 -23.90 9.11
C GLU A 153 0.85 -22.49 9.24
N ALA A 154 1.42 -21.65 10.12
CA ALA A 154 0.93 -20.30 10.34
C ALA A 154 1.08 -19.43 9.07
N GLN A 155 2.20 -19.57 8.35
CA GLN A 155 2.46 -18.80 7.15
C GLN A 155 1.61 -19.26 5.95
N ALA A 156 1.34 -20.56 5.81
CA ALA A 156 0.43 -21.08 4.81
C ALA A 156 -1.00 -20.58 5.05
N ARG A 157 -1.48 -20.66 6.30
CA ARG A 157 -2.79 -20.12 6.68
C ARG A 157 -2.89 -18.60 6.48
N LYS A 158 -1.80 -17.87 6.71
CA LYS A 158 -1.71 -16.43 6.47
C LYS A 158 -1.80 -16.09 4.96
N GLN A 159 -1.13 -16.87 4.12
CA GLN A 159 -1.13 -16.70 2.65
C GLN A 159 -2.45 -17.10 2.00
N ASP A 160 -3.25 -17.95 2.64
CA ASP A 160 -4.56 -18.37 2.14
C ASP A 160 -5.49 -17.15 1.97
N ILE A 161 -5.96 -16.95 0.74
CA ILE A 161 -6.82 -15.81 0.36
C ILE A 161 -8.20 -15.86 1.02
N ASP A 162 -8.66 -17.05 1.42
CA ASP A 162 -9.93 -17.22 2.13
C ASP A 162 -9.81 -16.85 3.62
N VAL A 163 -8.58 -16.65 4.11
CA VAL A 163 -8.28 -16.27 5.49
C VAL A 163 -7.74 -14.84 5.58
N TRP A 164 -6.60 -14.55 4.95
CA TRP A 164 -5.95 -13.23 4.99
C TRP A 164 -5.29 -12.86 3.65
N GLY A 165 -4.60 -13.80 3.01
CA GLY A 165 -3.95 -13.59 1.71
C GLY A 165 -2.59 -12.89 1.77
N ASP A 166 -2.08 -12.54 2.95
CA ASP A 166 -0.80 -11.84 3.08
C ASP A 166 0.37 -12.83 2.83
N PRO A 167 1.26 -12.59 1.85
CA PRO A 167 2.27 -13.55 1.43
C PRO A 167 3.17 -14.06 2.56
N SER A 168 3.62 -15.31 2.42
CA SER A 168 4.59 -15.93 3.34
C SER A 168 5.93 -15.19 3.32
N VAL A 169 6.60 -15.13 4.47
CA VAL A 169 7.98 -14.63 4.60
C VAL A 169 9.03 -15.75 4.58
N LEU A 170 8.61 -17.00 4.43
CA LEU A 170 9.50 -18.15 4.47
C LEU A 170 10.25 -18.33 3.14
N ASP A 171 11.51 -18.74 3.22
CA ASP A 171 12.27 -19.21 2.06
C ASP A 171 11.81 -20.62 1.71
N MET A 172 11.03 -20.76 0.63
CA MET A 172 10.47 -22.04 0.16
C MET A 172 11.53 -23.12 -0.06
N ARG A 173 12.79 -22.75 -0.31
CA ARG A 173 13.90 -23.69 -0.51
C ARG A 173 14.36 -24.35 0.79
N ARG A 174 13.97 -23.80 1.94
CA ARG A 174 14.33 -24.31 3.28
C ARG A 174 13.27 -25.23 3.89
N LEU A 175 12.09 -25.28 3.29
CA LEU A 175 10.98 -26.13 3.71
C LEU A 175 11.17 -27.57 3.20
N ASP A 176 10.55 -28.55 3.84
CA ASP A 176 10.45 -29.89 3.26
C ASP A 176 9.34 -29.98 2.18
N ALA A 177 9.09 -31.17 1.64
CA ALA A 177 8.11 -31.33 0.56
C ALA A 177 6.66 -31.15 1.04
N ASP A 178 6.33 -31.66 2.23
CA ASP A 178 4.98 -31.60 2.79
C ASP A 178 4.65 -30.16 3.22
N GLU A 179 5.63 -29.47 3.82
CA GLU A 179 5.53 -28.06 4.18
C GLU A 179 5.35 -27.17 2.94
N ARG A 180 6.09 -27.44 1.85
CA ARG A 180 5.93 -26.68 0.60
C ARG A 180 4.56 -26.86 -0.02
N GLN A 181 3.99 -28.05 0.05
CA GLN A 181 2.68 -28.34 -0.53
C GLN A 181 1.59 -27.44 0.06
N ALA A 182 1.72 -27.03 1.33
CA ALA A 182 0.78 -26.10 1.97
C ALA A 182 0.76 -24.69 1.34
N PHE A 183 1.77 -24.33 0.53
CA PHE A 183 1.84 -23.04 -0.17
C PHE A 183 1.46 -23.15 -1.65
N GLU A 184 1.19 -24.36 -2.15
CA GLU A 184 0.75 -24.60 -3.52
C GLU A 184 -0.75 -24.29 -3.64
N GLY A 185 -1.13 -23.57 -4.69
CA GLY A 185 -2.51 -23.20 -4.93
C GLY A 185 -2.69 -22.46 -6.25
N GLU A 186 -3.90 -22.50 -6.79
CA GLU A 186 -4.23 -21.76 -8.01
C GLU A 186 -4.21 -20.25 -7.73
N ARG A 187 -3.57 -19.49 -8.62
CA ARG A 187 -3.58 -18.03 -8.52
C ARG A 187 -4.93 -17.50 -9.01
N HIS A 188 -5.57 -16.71 -8.16
CA HIS A 188 -6.77 -15.99 -8.54
C HIS A 188 -6.46 -14.95 -9.65
N PRO A 189 -7.30 -14.78 -10.70
CA PRO A 189 -7.04 -13.84 -11.80
C PRO A 189 -6.92 -12.37 -11.40
N ALA A 190 -7.43 -12.01 -10.22
CA ALA A 190 -7.30 -10.66 -9.66
C ALA A 190 -5.97 -10.46 -8.90
N SER A 191 -5.18 -11.51 -8.66
CA SER A 191 -3.85 -11.39 -8.04
C SER A 191 -2.84 -10.82 -9.04
N PRO A 192 -1.85 -10.02 -8.59
CA PRO A 192 -0.79 -9.54 -9.48
C PRO A 192 0.09 -10.71 -9.97
N PRO A 193 0.71 -10.58 -11.15
CA PRO A 193 1.63 -11.60 -11.65
C PRO A 193 2.86 -11.71 -10.73
N PRO A 194 3.52 -12.88 -10.64
CA PRO A 194 4.65 -13.10 -9.74
C PRO A 194 5.77 -12.06 -9.89
N GLU A 195 6.05 -11.64 -11.12
CA GLU A 195 7.14 -10.72 -11.46
C GLU A 195 6.80 -9.27 -11.10
N ALA A 196 5.50 -8.94 -10.94
CA ALA A 196 5.08 -7.58 -10.59
C ALA A 196 5.64 -7.14 -9.24
N LEU A 197 5.75 -8.05 -8.27
CA LEU A 197 6.24 -7.76 -6.93
C LEU A 197 7.76 -7.53 -6.86
N GLN A 198 8.49 -7.68 -7.97
CA GLN A 198 9.94 -7.41 -8.01
C GLN A 198 10.26 -5.93 -8.20
N ARG A 199 9.27 -5.10 -8.53
CA ARG A 199 9.43 -3.66 -8.83
C ARG A 199 9.10 -2.80 -7.61
N THR A 200 9.69 -3.14 -6.48
CA THR A 200 9.44 -2.45 -5.22
C THR A 200 10.35 -1.24 -5.07
N LEU A 201 9.75 -0.09 -4.74
CA LEU A 201 10.45 1.14 -4.38
C LEU A 201 10.65 1.19 -2.85
N PRO A 202 11.81 1.65 -2.37
CA PRO A 202 12.03 1.84 -0.95
C PRO A 202 11.17 2.99 -0.41
N GLU A 203 10.82 2.89 0.87
CA GLU A 203 10.21 3.99 1.61
C GLU A 203 11.20 5.17 1.74
N PRO A 204 10.74 6.42 1.56
CA PRO A 204 11.48 7.60 2.01
C PRO A 204 11.87 7.52 3.48
N HIS A 205 12.92 8.25 3.87
CA HIS A 205 13.30 8.40 5.27
C HIS A 205 12.09 8.86 6.10
N PRO A 206 11.83 8.28 7.29
CA PRO A 206 10.60 8.52 8.04
C PRO A 206 10.28 9.99 8.33
N SER A 207 11.31 10.85 8.45
CA SER A 207 11.14 12.29 8.66
C SER A 207 10.36 13.01 7.54
N TRP A 208 10.32 12.45 6.33
CA TRP A 208 9.54 13.04 5.23
C TRP A 208 8.03 12.93 5.48
N VAL A 209 7.57 11.92 6.23
CA VAL A 209 6.14 11.71 6.49
C VAL A 209 5.54 12.91 7.22
N GLU A 210 6.16 13.34 8.30
CA GLU A 210 5.68 14.48 9.10
C GLU A 210 5.60 15.76 8.25
N ALA A 211 6.61 16.01 7.42
CA ALA A 211 6.64 17.17 6.53
C ALA A 211 5.51 17.11 5.48
N LEU A 212 5.31 15.96 4.85
CA LEU A 212 4.27 15.76 3.84
C LEU A 212 2.86 15.91 4.41
N GLU A 213 2.60 15.30 5.56
CA GLU A 213 1.28 15.38 6.22
C GLU A 213 0.96 16.81 6.65
N ALA A 214 1.93 17.53 7.23
CA ALA A 214 1.75 18.91 7.64
C ALA A 214 1.46 19.83 6.45
N GLN A 215 2.23 19.71 5.36
CA GLN A 215 2.02 20.52 4.16
C GLN A 215 0.70 20.17 3.45
N TRP A 216 0.30 18.89 3.42
CA TRP A 216 -1.00 18.50 2.89
C TRP A 216 -2.15 19.13 3.69
N GLN A 217 -2.08 19.07 5.02
CA GLN A 217 -3.11 19.65 5.89
C GLN A 217 -3.20 21.17 5.72
N ALA A 218 -2.05 21.86 5.60
CA ALA A 218 -2.02 23.30 5.37
C ALA A 218 -2.67 23.70 4.03
N ARG A 219 -2.52 22.87 2.99
CA ARG A 219 -3.03 23.14 1.63
C ARG A 219 -4.50 22.76 1.46
N TYR A 220 -4.91 21.60 1.98
CA TYR A 220 -6.19 20.97 1.65
C TYR A 220 -7.07 20.66 2.86
N GLY A 221 -6.55 20.79 4.08
CA GLY A 221 -7.22 20.33 5.30
C GLY A 221 -8.35 21.23 5.81
N ASN A 222 -8.57 22.40 5.20
CA ASN A 222 -9.60 23.38 5.60
C ASN A 222 -10.74 23.50 4.56
N GLY A 223 -10.90 22.52 3.67
CA GLY A 223 -11.89 22.50 2.59
C GLY A 223 -13.15 21.70 2.90
#